data_AF-A0A5A9NNB1-F1
#
_entry.id   AF-A0A5A9NNB1-F1
#
_cell.length_a   1.000
_cell.length_b   1.000
_cell.length_c   1.000
_cell.angle_alpha   90.00
_cell.angle_beta   90.00
_cell.angle_gamma   90.00
#
_symmetry.space_group_name_H-M   'P 1'
#
loop_
_entity.id
_entity.type
_entity.pdbx_description
1 polymer ?
#
loop_
_entity_poly.entity_id
_entity_poly.type
_entity_poly.pdbx_seq_one_letter_code
_entity_poly.pdbx_strand_id
1 'polypeptide(L)'
;MRVTAVIVSDAAVCAINTINPIQLTSYLSPQAYRLTGFQLPSPIVSTGPRITLWLLSDYAVSGQGFKAVYEALPSYTCGNPGQLLNGMQQGSTFNIGDKIRYSCNPGYMLEGHTVLSCLATSSGTAAWDFPLPYCRGQYEPRPSVPRLEHRKPT
;
A
#
# COMPACT_ATOMS: atom_id res chain seq x y z
N MET A 1 18.24 -6.44 12.56
CA MET A 1 17.28 -7.37 11.91
C MET A 1 15.90 -6.72 11.97
N ARG A 2 15.15 -6.70 10.87
CA ARG A 2 13.80 -6.12 10.78
C ARG A 2 12.80 -7.24 10.49
N VAL A 3 11.51 -6.99 10.64
CA VAL A 3 10.43 -7.94 10.32
C VAL A 3 9.47 -7.27 9.36
N THR A 4 9.11 -7.95 8.28
CA THR A 4 7.99 -7.52 7.44
C THR A 4 6.79 -8.41 7.72
N ALA A 5 5.62 -7.79 7.78
CA ALA A 5 4.35 -8.49 7.88
C ALA A 5 3.48 -8.13 6.68
N VAL A 6 2.98 -9.16 6.01
CA VAL A 6 2.00 -9.08 4.94
C VAL A 6 0.68 -9.56 5.49
N ILE A 7 -0.31 -8.68 5.47
CA ILE A 7 -1.69 -9.08 5.76
C ILE A 7 -2.26 -9.63 4.47
N VAL A 8 -2.78 -10.85 4.52
CA VAL A 8 -3.49 -11.47 3.41
C VAL A 8 -4.98 -11.51 3.72
N SER A 9 -5.79 -11.22 2.70
CA SER A 9 -7.22 -11.46 2.77
C SER A 9 -7.35 -12.95 2.61
N ASP A 10 -7.49 -13.63 3.74
CA ASP A 10 -8.21 -14.89 3.64
C ASP A 10 -9.61 -14.54 3.11
N ALA A 11 -10.24 -15.41 2.33
CA ALA A 11 -11.68 -15.27 2.03
C ALA A 11 -12.54 -15.41 3.31
N ALA A 12 -11.85 -15.44 4.45
CA ALA A 12 -12.25 -15.18 5.80
C ALA A 12 -11.92 -13.69 6.24
N VAL A 13 -12.85 -12.73 6.02
CA VAL A 13 -13.00 -11.26 6.28
C VAL A 13 -12.79 -10.65 7.69
N CYS A 14 -12.01 -9.58 7.82
CA CYS A 14 -11.99 -8.71 9.01
C CYS A 14 -13.04 -7.60 8.85
N ALA A 15 -14.16 -7.68 9.57
CA ALA A 15 -15.15 -6.61 9.63
C ALA A 15 -14.98 -5.86 10.96
N ILE A 16 -14.45 -4.63 10.91
CA ILE A 16 -14.60 -3.65 11.99
C ILE A 16 -14.95 -2.33 11.30
N ASN A 17 -16.18 -1.86 11.48
CA ASN A 17 -16.63 -0.56 10.97
C ASN A 17 -17.21 0.29 12.11
N THR A 18 -16.34 0.96 12.86
CA THR A 18 -16.33 2.42 12.97
C THR A 18 -14.98 2.85 13.56
N ILE A 19 -14.48 3.97 13.06
CA ILE A 19 -13.06 4.33 12.99
C ILE A 19 -12.54 4.73 14.37
N ASN A 20 -12.13 3.79 15.23
CA ASN A 20 -11.25 4.08 16.36
C ASN A 20 -9.80 3.60 16.14
N PRO A 21 -8.80 4.40 16.56
CA PRO A 21 -7.40 4.05 16.71
C PRO A 21 -6.87 2.65 16.40
N ILE A 22 -6.55 2.17 15.18
CA ILE A 22 -5.59 1.04 15.10
C ILE A 22 -4.19 1.60 15.36
N GLN A 23 -3.85 1.71 16.64
CA GLN A 23 -2.55 2.21 17.04
C GLN A 23 -1.53 1.07 16.93
N LEU A 24 -0.62 1.09 15.94
CA LEU A 24 0.65 0.34 16.05
C LEU A 24 1.59 1.10 17.00
N THR A 25 1.27 1.13 18.28
CA THR A 25 2.23 1.64 19.26
C THR A 25 3.29 0.57 19.51
N SER A 26 4.46 0.76 18.93
CA SER A 26 5.67 0.28 19.58
C SER A 26 5.85 1.10 20.85
N TYR A 27 6.00 0.46 22.01
CA TYR A 27 6.28 1.13 23.29
C TYR A 27 7.57 1.99 23.27
N LEU A 28 8.31 1.97 22.16
CA LEU A 28 9.54 2.72 21.90
C LEU A 28 9.54 3.48 20.55
N SER A 29 8.42 3.57 19.81
CA SER A 29 8.37 4.34 18.54
C SER A 29 6.96 4.82 18.16
N PRO A 30 6.82 6.01 17.54
CA PRO A 30 5.54 6.68 17.29
C PRO A 30 4.76 6.22 16.05
N GLN A 31 5.19 5.17 15.33
CA GLN A 31 4.57 4.78 14.06
C GLN A 31 3.47 3.73 14.20
N ALA A 32 2.30 4.26 14.57
CA ALA A 32 1.03 3.57 14.66
C ALA A 32 0.26 3.54 13.32
N TYR A 33 0.26 2.42 12.59
CA TYR A 33 -0.55 2.29 11.36
C TYR A 33 -1.93 1.73 11.65
N ARG A 34 -2.97 2.41 11.14
CA ARG A 34 -4.35 1.96 11.29
C ARG A 34 -4.88 1.23 10.06
N LEU A 35 -5.36 -0.01 10.22
CA LEU A 35 -5.75 -0.87 9.10
C LEU A 35 -7.23 -1.32 9.20
N THR A 36 -8.13 -0.61 8.52
CA THR A 36 -9.58 -0.89 8.54
C THR A 36 -10.12 -1.19 7.15
N GLY A 37 -11.25 -1.89 7.07
CA GLY A 37 -11.95 -2.18 5.81
C GLY A 37 -11.54 -3.51 5.18
N PHE A 38 -11.87 -3.67 3.89
CA PHE A 38 -11.74 -4.94 3.15
C PHE A 38 -10.56 -4.98 2.18
N GLN A 39 -9.82 -3.87 2.06
CA GLN A 39 -8.70 -3.76 1.13
C GLN A 39 -7.40 -4.08 1.86
N LEU A 40 -6.57 -4.94 1.24
CA LEU A 40 -5.29 -5.30 1.84
C LEU A 40 -4.30 -4.15 1.82
N PRO A 41 -3.61 -3.88 2.94
CA PRO A 41 -2.55 -2.91 2.95
C PRO A 41 -1.31 -3.44 2.23
N SER A 42 -0.43 -2.51 1.83
CA SER A 42 0.93 -2.85 1.43
C SER A 42 1.68 -3.55 2.57
N PRO A 43 2.72 -4.35 2.28
CA PRO A 43 3.58 -4.96 3.30
C PRO A 43 4.09 -3.91 4.31
N ILE A 44 4.06 -4.28 5.59
CA ILE A 44 4.46 -3.40 6.69
C ILE A 44 5.82 -3.83 7.20
N VAL A 45 6.80 -2.95 7.08
CA VAL A 45 8.17 -3.23 7.53
C VAL A 45 8.44 -2.54 8.87
N SER A 46 8.70 -3.32 9.92
CA SER A 46 9.07 -2.81 11.24
C SER A 46 10.42 -2.08 11.21
N THR A 47 10.67 -1.14 12.13
CA THR A 47 11.99 -0.47 12.28
C THR A 47 12.97 -1.30 13.12
N GLY A 48 12.49 -2.31 13.84
CA GLY A 48 13.29 -3.17 14.71
C GLY A 48 12.93 -4.66 14.62
N PRO A 49 13.45 -5.51 15.51
CA PRO A 49 13.27 -6.95 15.44
C PRO A 49 11.90 -7.46 15.93
N ARG A 50 11.01 -6.54 16.34
CA ARG A 50 9.69 -6.87 16.89
C ARG A 50 8.61 -6.09 16.17
N ILE A 51 7.51 -6.76 15.90
CA ILE A 51 6.25 -6.18 15.45
C ILE A 51 5.16 -6.69 16.39
N THR A 52 4.22 -5.83 16.76
CA THR A 52 3.11 -6.18 17.65
C THR A 52 1.81 -5.85 16.94
N LEU A 53 0.90 -6.82 16.89
CA LEU A 53 -0.42 -6.68 16.28
C LEU A 53 -1.46 -6.63 17.39
N TRP A 54 -2.34 -5.62 17.33
CA TRP A 54 -3.47 -5.47 18.23
C TRP A 54 -4.76 -5.59 17.42
N LEU A 55 -5.59 -6.58 17.77
CA LEU A 55 -6.92 -6.74 17.20
C LEU A 55 -7.93 -6.13 18.17
N LEU A 56 -8.72 -5.18 17.69
CA LEU A 56 -9.82 -4.58 18.44
C LEU A 56 -11.12 -4.86 17.68
N SER A 57 -11.96 -5.73 18.22
CA SER A 57 -13.31 -6.01 17.69
C SER A 57 -14.35 -5.45 18.64
N ASP A 58 -15.42 -4.85 18.13
CA ASP A 58 -16.64 -4.60 18.91
C ASP A 58 -17.61 -5.79 18.75
N TYR A 59 -18.53 -5.93 19.72
CA TYR A 59 -19.41 -7.09 19.90
C TYR A 59 -20.54 -7.20 18.83
N ALA A 60 -20.60 -6.28 17.86
CA ALA A 60 -21.77 -6.04 17.03
C ALA A 60 -21.82 -6.81 15.69
N VAL A 61 -20.74 -7.46 15.23
CA VAL A 61 -20.73 -8.19 13.94
C VAL A 61 -19.74 -9.35 13.95
N SER A 62 -20.08 -10.49 13.34
CA SER A 62 -19.12 -11.55 13.00
C SER A 62 -18.55 -11.34 11.59
N GLY A 63 -17.25 -11.04 11.52
CA GLY A 63 -16.43 -11.20 10.31
C GLY A 63 -15.55 -12.45 10.44
N GLN A 64 -15.02 -12.96 9.34
CA GLN A 64 -14.17 -14.15 9.32
C GLN A 64 -12.63 -13.90 9.60
N GLY A 65 -12.19 -12.70 9.99
CA GLY A 65 -10.84 -12.36 10.51
C GLY A 65 -9.76 -11.82 9.53
N PHE A 66 -8.49 -11.91 9.92
CA PHE A 66 -7.35 -11.63 9.03
C PHE A 66 -6.28 -12.68 9.25
N LYS A 67 -5.48 -12.95 8.22
CA LYS A 67 -4.27 -13.75 8.33
C LYS A 67 -3.06 -12.85 8.05
N ALA A 68 -2.12 -12.82 8.97
CA ALA A 68 -0.84 -12.16 8.77
C ALA A 68 0.25 -13.21 8.56
N VAL A 69 1.06 -12.99 7.54
CA VAL A 69 2.29 -13.74 7.27
C VAL A 69 3.46 -12.81 7.55
N TYR A 70 4.50 -13.30 8.20
CA TYR A 70 5.66 -12.49 8.54
C TYR A 70 6.96 -13.20 8.16
N GLU A 71 7.98 -12.40 7.88
CA GLU A 71 9.33 -12.88 7.62
C GLU A 71 10.37 -11.90 8.16
N ALA A 72 11.56 -12.42 8.49
CA ALA A 72 12.66 -11.60 8.96
C ALA A 72 13.44 -11.03 7.78
N LEU A 73 13.63 -9.71 7.78
CA LEU A 73 14.40 -9.00 6.77
C LEU A 73 15.84 -8.77 7.22
N PRO A 74 16.83 -9.15 6.38
CA PRO A 74 18.21 -8.73 6.53
C PRO A 74 18.37 -7.20 6.54
N SER A 75 19.47 -6.70 7.11
CA SER A 75 19.73 -5.26 7.20
C SER A 75 19.97 -4.58 5.86
N TYR A 76 20.33 -5.34 4.82
CA TYR A 76 20.65 -4.82 3.49
C TYR A 76 19.44 -4.71 2.55
N THR A 77 18.25 -5.13 2.97
CA THR A 77 17.03 -5.07 2.14
C THR A 77 15.97 -4.16 2.74
N CYS A 78 15.31 -3.39 1.88
CA CYS A 78 14.17 -2.55 2.24
C CYS A 78 12.87 -3.33 2.38
N GLY A 79 12.85 -4.60 1.97
CA GLY A 79 11.62 -5.39 1.85
C GLY A 79 10.78 -4.98 0.65
N ASN A 80 9.83 -5.83 0.27
CA ASN A 80 8.93 -5.54 -0.84
C ASN A 80 8.03 -4.33 -0.48
N PRO A 81 8.05 -3.22 -1.25
CA PRO A 81 7.23 -2.03 -1.00
C PRO A 81 5.73 -2.25 -1.20
N GLY A 82 5.33 -3.38 -1.81
CA GLY A 82 3.96 -3.71 -2.15
C GLY A 82 3.66 -3.56 -3.63
N GLN A 83 2.49 -4.05 -4.03
CA GLN A 83 2.02 -4.00 -5.41
C GLN A 83 1.16 -2.75 -5.66
N LEU A 84 1.39 -2.09 -6.79
CA LEU A 84 0.60 -0.94 -7.20
C LEU A 84 -0.72 -1.38 -7.82
N LEU A 85 -1.83 -1.10 -7.14
CA LEU A 85 -3.17 -1.36 -7.66
C LEU A 85 -3.47 -0.46 -8.87
N ASN A 86 -4.06 -1.04 -9.91
CA ASN A 86 -4.32 -0.37 -11.19
C ASN A 86 -3.06 0.22 -11.84
N GLY A 87 -1.92 -0.44 -11.66
CA GLY A 87 -0.66 -0.03 -12.25
C GLY A 87 0.32 -1.18 -12.44
N MET A 88 1.54 -0.82 -12.79
CA MET A 88 2.66 -1.71 -13.07
C MET A 88 3.88 -1.28 -12.27
N GLN A 89 4.64 -2.27 -11.82
CA GLN A 89 5.92 -2.13 -11.15
C GLN A 89 7.04 -2.66 -12.07
N GLN A 90 8.14 -1.91 -12.15
CA GLN A 90 9.37 -2.33 -12.81
C GLN A 90 10.50 -2.44 -11.77
N GLY A 91 11.08 -3.64 -11.69
CA GLY A 91 12.07 -4.01 -10.69
C GLY A 91 11.54 -5.07 -9.72
N SER A 92 12.39 -6.03 -9.36
CA SER A 92 12.05 -7.19 -8.54
C SER A 92 13.05 -7.47 -7.41
N THR A 93 14.06 -6.62 -7.28
CA THR A 93 15.08 -6.68 -6.22
C THR A 93 14.92 -5.49 -5.28
N PHE A 94 15.17 -5.72 -3.99
CA PHE A 94 14.84 -4.76 -2.92
C PHE A 94 16.02 -4.50 -1.99
N ASN A 95 17.24 -4.59 -2.51
CA ASN A 95 18.48 -4.39 -1.75
C ASN A 95 18.95 -2.94 -1.83
N ILE A 96 19.82 -2.52 -0.91
CA ILE A 96 20.41 -1.16 -0.93
C ILE A 96 20.99 -0.87 -2.31
N GLY A 97 20.60 0.27 -2.87
CA GLY A 97 20.98 0.72 -4.22
C GLY A 97 19.93 0.41 -5.29
N ASP A 98 19.02 -0.52 -5.04
CA ASP A 98 17.96 -0.88 -6.00
C ASP A 98 16.93 0.24 -6.15
N LYS A 99 16.36 0.31 -7.35
CA LYS A 99 15.31 1.28 -7.71
C LYS A 99 14.12 0.56 -8.32
N ILE A 100 12.93 0.92 -7.86
CA ILE A 100 11.67 0.40 -8.36
C ILE A 100 10.91 1.54 -9.03
N ARG A 101 10.49 1.34 -10.28
CA ARG A 101 9.70 2.33 -11.03
C ARG A 101 8.24 1.89 -11.11
N TYR A 102 7.35 2.85 -10.91
CA TYR A 102 5.90 2.67 -10.92
C TYR A 102 5.25 3.45 -12.05
N SER A 103 4.17 2.88 -12.58
CA SER A 103 3.33 3.49 -13.61
C SER A 103 1.88 3.05 -13.41
N CYS A 104 0.91 3.90 -13.72
CA CYS A 104 -0.50 3.54 -13.67
C CYS A 104 -1.00 3.02 -15.01
N ASN A 105 -2.03 2.19 -14.98
CA ASN A 105 -2.73 1.72 -16.17
C ASN A 105 -3.44 2.89 -16.88
N PRO A 106 -3.77 2.76 -18.18
CA PRO A 106 -4.54 3.78 -18.90
C PRO A 106 -5.84 4.16 -18.17
N GLY A 107 -6.16 5.45 -18.14
CA GLY A 107 -7.30 5.98 -17.38
C GLY A 107 -7.03 6.20 -15.88
N TYR A 108 -5.78 6.01 -15.42
CA TYR A 108 -5.36 6.31 -14.06
C TYR A 108 -4.15 7.24 -14.03
N MET A 109 -4.12 8.14 -13.06
CA MET A 109 -3.00 9.05 -12.77
C MET A 109 -2.22 8.57 -11.56
N LEU A 110 -0.88 8.59 -11.66
CA LEU A 110 -0.01 8.24 -10.53
C LEU A 110 0.09 9.40 -9.55
N GLU A 111 -0.23 9.13 -8.29
CA GLU A 111 -0.11 10.06 -7.17
C GLU A 111 1.06 9.60 -6.26
N GLY A 112 2.05 10.48 -6.08
CA GLY A 112 3.27 10.18 -5.32
C GLY A 112 4.52 10.07 -6.19
N HIS A 113 5.52 9.34 -5.71
CA HIS A 113 6.82 9.22 -6.38
C HIS A 113 6.80 8.06 -7.38
N THR A 114 7.20 8.36 -8.63
CA THR A 114 7.26 7.34 -9.70
C THR A 114 8.40 6.35 -9.52
N VAL A 115 9.41 6.69 -8.70
CA VAL A 115 10.58 5.85 -8.45
C VAL A 115 10.87 5.83 -6.95
N LEU A 116 11.02 4.63 -6.41
CA LEU A 116 11.47 4.38 -5.04
C LEU A 116 12.92 3.87 -5.09
N SER A 117 13.77 4.37 -4.20
CA SER A 117 15.17 3.93 -4.05
C SER A 117 15.37 3.30 -2.67
N CYS A 118 16.01 2.13 -2.63
CA CYS A 118 16.35 1.48 -1.37
C CYS A 118 17.66 2.04 -0.84
N LEU A 119 17.61 2.74 0.30
CA LEU A 119 18.75 3.46 0.86
C LEU A 119 19.19 2.86 2.18
N ALA A 120 20.50 2.93 2.45
CA ALA A 120 21.04 2.66 3.77
C ALA A 120 20.65 3.79 4.73
N THR A 121 20.18 3.43 5.91
CA THR A 121 19.84 4.36 7.00
C THR A 121 21.01 4.47 7.98
N SER A 122 21.03 5.54 8.76
CA SER A 122 22.06 5.79 9.79
C SER A 122 22.11 4.72 10.89
N SER A 123 21.05 3.93 11.04
CA SER A 123 20.98 2.81 12.01
C SER A 123 21.57 1.50 11.46
N GLY A 124 22.17 1.51 10.27
CA GLY A 124 22.74 0.32 9.64
C GLY A 124 21.70 -0.65 9.07
N THR A 125 20.50 -0.14 8.78
CA THR A 125 19.40 -0.89 8.12
C THR A 125 19.02 -0.24 6.80
N ALA A 126 18.29 -0.93 5.93
CA ALA A 126 17.86 -0.39 4.64
C ALA A 126 16.39 0.04 4.67
N ALA A 127 16.04 1.20 4.11
CA ALA A 127 14.67 1.69 3.99
C ALA A 127 14.42 2.39 2.65
N TRP A 128 13.16 2.34 2.18
CA TRP A 128 12.72 3.09 1.00
C TRP A 128 12.72 4.59 1.30
N ASP A 129 13.16 5.39 0.33
CA ASP A 129 13.13 6.86 0.38
C ASP A 129 11.71 7.43 0.39
N PHE A 130 10.78 6.77 -0.30
CA PHE A 130 9.37 7.16 -0.40
C PHE A 130 8.42 5.97 -0.16
N PRO A 131 7.18 6.23 0.28
CA PRO A 131 6.16 5.19 0.39
C PRO A 131 5.66 4.74 -1.00
N LEU A 132 5.00 3.58 -1.05
CA LEU A 132 4.35 3.07 -2.26
C LEU A 132 3.32 4.11 -2.78
N PRO A 133 3.39 4.51 -4.06
CA PRO A 133 2.42 5.44 -4.65
C PRO A 133 1.05 4.78 -4.83
N TYR A 134 0.04 5.55 -5.25
CA TYR A 134 -1.28 5.01 -5.61
C TYR A 134 -1.78 5.57 -6.94
N CYS A 135 -2.65 4.81 -7.61
CA CYS A 135 -3.25 5.20 -8.88
C CYS A 135 -4.66 5.74 -8.68
N ARG A 136 -4.90 6.99 -9.07
CA ARG A 136 -6.21 7.64 -9.02
C ARG A 136 -6.89 7.55 -10.37
N GLY A 137 -8.13 7.05 -10.42
CA GLY A 137 -8.90 7.00 -11.66
C GLY A 137 -9.14 8.41 -12.22
N GLN A 138 -8.84 8.61 -13.48
CA GLN A 138 -9.20 9.81 -14.23
C GLN A 138 -10.60 9.59 -14.82
N TYR A 139 -11.53 10.49 -14.50
CA TYR A 139 -12.77 10.58 -15.27
C TYR A 139 -12.44 11.26 -16.60
N GLU A 140 -12.53 10.52 -17.70
CA GLU A 140 -12.47 11.10 -19.04
C GLU A 140 -13.66 12.08 -19.19
N PRO A 141 -13.44 13.38 -19.49
CA PRO A 141 -14.55 14.24 -19.88
C PRO A 141 -15.18 13.66 -21.15
N ARG A 142 -16.51 13.48 -21.16
CA ARG A 142 -17.22 13.00 -22.36
C ARG A 142 -16.78 13.84 -23.56
N PRO A 143 -16.34 13.23 -24.68
CA PRO A 143 -16.01 14.00 -25.87
C PRO A 143 -17.23 14.83 -26.26
N SER A 144 -17.04 16.14 -26.45
CA SER A 144 -18.09 17.02 -26.93
C SER A 144 -18.56 16.52 -28.30
N VAL A 145 -19.77 15.97 -28.36
CA VAL A 145 -20.39 15.51 -29.60
C VAL A 145 -20.43 16.71 -30.57
N PRO A 146 -19.83 16.63 -31.76
CA PRO A 146 -19.97 17.67 -32.76
C PRO A 146 -21.46 17.87 -33.05
N ARG A 147 -21.93 19.11 -32.96
CA ARG A 147 -23.31 19.48 -33.32
C ARG A 147 -23.51 19.11 -34.80
N LEU A 148 -24.26 18.06 -35.07
CA LEU A 148 -24.74 17.74 -36.42
C LEU A 148 -25.67 18.87 -36.85
N GLU A 149 -25.13 19.81 -37.62
CA GLU A 149 -25.91 20.84 -38.32
C GLU A 149 -26.85 20.12 -39.28
N HIS A 150 -28.13 20.07 -38.91
CA HIS A 150 -29.19 19.50 -39.73
C HIS A 150 -29.33 20.39 -40.97
N ARG A 151 -28.78 19.96 -42.11
CA ARG A 151 -29.13 20.57 -43.40
C ARG A 151 -30.63 20.36 -43.62
N LYS A 152 -31.36 21.48 -43.63
CA LYS A 152 -32.77 21.52 -44.01
C LYS A 152 -32.92 21.01 -45.45
N PRO A 153 -33.75 20.00 -45.72
CA PRO A 153 -34.08 19.62 -47.10
C PRO A 153 -34.77 20.80 -47.80
N THR A 154 -34.38 21.02 -49.05
CA THR A 154 -34.94 22.04 -49.96
C THR A 154 -36.23 21.50 -50.60
#